data_AF-A0A655ZMQ5-F1
#
_entry.id   AF-A0A655ZMQ5-F1
#
_cell.length_a   1.000
_cell.length_b   1.000
_cell.length_c   1.000
_cell.angle_alpha   90.00
_cell.angle_beta   90.00
_cell.angle_gamma   90.00
#
_symmetry.space_group_name_H-M   'P 1'
#
loop_
_entity.id
_entity.type
_entity.pdbx_description
1 polymer ?
#
loop_
_entity_poly.entity_id
_entity_poly.type
_entity_poly.pdbx_seq_one_letter_code
_entity_poly.pdbx_strand_id
1 'polypeptide(L)'
;MVLDGENGEFAKTFTLGCQKANLPLIYDFDWDESDEMKANCEITFAGLFDTVASVVNIFSKNSPLGLDLNTHTDNGDVRLWIDPRRVRHAIHLTADPTIECRDNFSLNHLNSTDEEHFHEFVLPGAHSDIGGGYHSRLSFDNPDYLLPVLEKKLVKRVSRTFSDRWDEKKTKQYVLNELEKYKVRDSLTGWKEEDYVIEPLEIRQEGKNDGGRVTGKLYIQRQVEGDLSRLYLRLMYGLAEFHGVPMSDENSEVWENKDMRHYNIEDYGSGFAKINQSVLELAKNGQYSALKQKLSTPELKRSFMALNLFHHSSGDDIGMSPLWDKKEHCYKRASYPCEQGK
;
A
#
# COMPACT_ATOMS: atom_id res chain seq x y z
N MET A 1 -12.48 4.43 -21.91
CA MET A 1 -11.26 3.59 -21.83
C MET A 1 -11.25 2.61 -23.00
N VAL A 2 -10.12 2.01 -23.37
CA VAL A 2 -10.07 0.94 -24.40
C VAL A 2 -11.09 -0.16 -24.08
N LEU A 3 -11.27 -0.46 -22.79
CA LEU A 3 -12.20 -1.48 -22.27
C LEU A 3 -13.69 -1.25 -22.58
N ASP A 4 -14.10 -0.03 -22.99
CA ASP A 4 -15.51 0.30 -23.23
C ASP A 4 -15.97 0.00 -24.67
N GLY A 5 -15.08 -0.54 -25.52
CA GLY A 5 -15.45 -0.99 -26.87
C GLY A 5 -15.67 0.13 -27.87
N GLU A 6 -16.32 -0.19 -28.99
CA GLU A 6 -16.60 0.77 -30.05
C GLU A 6 -17.39 2.00 -29.54
N ASN A 7 -18.26 1.76 -28.56
CA ASN A 7 -19.09 2.79 -27.96
C ASN A 7 -18.37 3.66 -26.92
N GLY A 8 -17.16 3.28 -26.53
CA GLY A 8 -16.34 4.01 -25.57
C GLY A 8 -15.90 5.40 -26.05
N GLU A 9 -15.69 6.31 -25.10
CA GLU A 9 -15.20 7.67 -25.40
C GLU A 9 -13.83 7.63 -26.09
N PHE A 10 -12.97 6.67 -25.70
CA PHE A 10 -11.66 6.49 -26.31
C PHE A 10 -11.78 6.09 -27.78
N ALA A 11 -12.53 5.03 -28.10
CA ALA A 11 -12.72 4.55 -29.47
C ALA A 11 -13.27 5.64 -30.38
N LYS A 12 -14.29 6.38 -29.91
CA LYS A 12 -14.88 7.52 -30.64
C LYS A 12 -13.86 8.63 -30.89
N THR A 13 -13.12 9.03 -29.86
CA THR A 13 -12.14 10.13 -29.96
C THR A 13 -10.95 9.74 -30.85
N PHE A 14 -10.44 8.52 -30.70
CA PHE A 14 -9.34 7.98 -31.50
C PHE A 14 -9.72 7.87 -32.97
N THR A 15 -10.88 7.26 -33.26
CA THR A 15 -11.40 7.12 -34.63
C THR A 15 -11.56 8.48 -35.31
N LEU A 16 -12.11 9.48 -34.60
CA LEU A 16 -12.22 10.84 -35.12
C LEU A 16 -10.86 11.50 -35.35
N GLY A 17 -9.88 11.25 -34.47
CA GLY A 17 -8.50 11.71 -34.62
C GLY A 17 -7.83 11.14 -35.87
N CYS A 18 -7.94 9.82 -36.07
CA CYS A 18 -7.47 9.10 -37.25
C CYS A 18 -8.07 9.66 -38.55
N GLN A 19 -9.39 9.88 -38.58
CA GLN A 19 -10.08 10.49 -39.72
C GLN A 19 -9.56 11.89 -40.03
N LYS A 20 -9.38 12.74 -39.02
CA LYS A 20 -8.83 14.10 -39.19
C LYS A 20 -7.38 14.11 -39.68
N ALA A 21 -6.59 13.12 -39.29
CA ALA A 21 -5.19 12.96 -39.71
C ALA A 21 -5.04 12.22 -41.05
N ASN A 22 -6.15 11.80 -41.69
CA ASN A 22 -6.15 10.96 -42.89
C ASN A 22 -5.36 9.64 -42.70
N LEU A 23 -5.48 9.05 -41.51
CA LEU A 23 -4.91 7.75 -41.14
C LEU A 23 -6.05 6.73 -41.05
N PRO A 24 -6.38 5.98 -42.12
CA PRO A 24 -7.44 5.00 -42.06
C PRO A 24 -7.05 3.85 -41.13
N LEU A 25 -8.02 3.34 -40.35
CA LEU A 25 -7.88 2.05 -39.69
C LEU A 25 -7.92 0.93 -40.73
N ILE A 26 -7.38 -0.24 -40.39
CA ILE A 26 -7.45 -1.40 -41.29
C ILE A 26 -8.90 -1.81 -41.53
N TYR A 27 -9.16 -2.46 -42.67
CA TYR A 27 -10.53 -2.76 -43.13
C TYR A 27 -11.34 -3.59 -42.12
N ASP A 28 -10.71 -4.54 -41.44
CA ASP A 28 -11.35 -5.41 -40.44
C ASP A 28 -10.99 -4.99 -39.00
N PHE A 29 -10.76 -3.70 -38.75
CA PHE A 29 -10.51 -3.22 -37.39
C PHE A 29 -11.78 -3.35 -36.56
N ASP A 30 -11.70 -4.10 -35.48
CA ASP A 30 -12.79 -4.29 -34.50
C ASP A 30 -12.32 -3.83 -33.11
N TRP A 31 -13.09 -2.91 -32.52
CA TRP A 31 -12.87 -2.39 -31.17
C TRP A 31 -13.28 -3.38 -30.07
N ASP A 32 -14.09 -4.38 -30.40
CA ASP A 32 -14.66 -5.34 -29.47
C ASP A 32 -14.13 -6.76 -29.68
N GLU A 33 -13.14 -6.92 -30.57
CA GLU A 33 -12.43 -8.19 -30.76
C GLU A 33 -11.71 -8.59 -29.46
N SER A 34 -11.96 -9.83 -29.04
CA SER A 34 -11.48 -10.40 -27.78
C SER A 34 -10.52 -11.56 -28.00
N ASP A 35 -10.49 -12.14 -29.21
CA ASP A 35 -9.47 -13.11 -29.64
C ASP A 35 -8.10 -12.41 -29.73
N GLU A 36 -7.16 -12.87 -28.91
CA GLU A 36 -5.79 -12.33 -28.83
C GLU A 36 -5.09 -12.29 -30.18
N MET A 37 -5.32 -13.27 -31.05
CA MET A 37 -4.65 -13.35 -32.34
C MET A 37 -5.23 -12.37 -33.38
N LYS A 38 -6.37 -11.74 -33.08
CA LYS A 38 -7.09 -10.84 -34.00
C LYS A 38 -7.27 -9.43 -33.46
N ALA A 39 -7.15 -9.26 -32.15
CA ALA A 39 -7.37 -7.98 -31.49
C ALA A 39 -6.41 -6.90 -32.02
N ASN A 40 -6.98 -5.80 -32.50
CA ASN A 40 -6.21 -4.67 -33.02
C ASN A 40 -5.94 -3.60 -31.96
N CYS A 41 -6.69 -3.62 -30.85
CA CYS A 41 -6.53 -2.70 -29.74
C CYS A 41 -6.98 -3.36 -28.43
N GLU A 42 -6.06 -3.46 -27.48
CA GLU A 42 -6.28 -4.14 -26.20
C GLU A 42 -5.36 -3.58 -25.11
N ILE A 43 -5.58 -4.03 -23.87
CA ILE A 43 -4.63 -3.81 -22.78
C ILE A 43 -3.79 -5.07 -22.62
N THR A 44 -2.52 -5.01 -23.05
CA THR A 44 -1.58 -6.13 -22.92
C THR A 44 -1.26 -6.43 -21.44
N PHE A 45 -1.07 -5.39 -20.63
CA PHE A 45 -0.64 -5.56 -19.24
C PHE A 45 -1.23 -4.47 -18.34
N ALA A 46 -1.86 -4.88 -17.24
CA ALA A 46 -2.33 -4.01 -16.16
C ALA A 46 -1.53 -4.31 -14.88
N GLY A 47 -0.55 -3.45 -14.58
CA GLY A 47 0.21 -3.51 -13.32
C GLY A 47 -0.44 -2.64 -12.25
N LEU A 48 -0.99 -3.27 -11.21
CA LEU A 48 -1.70 -2.62 -10.11
C LEU A 48 -0.89 -2.72 -8.81
N PHE A 49 -0.88 -1.64 -8.04
CA PHE A 49 -0.27 -1.60 -6.71
C PHE A 49 -1.33 -1.23 -5.68
N ASP A 50 -1.61 -2.17 -4.78
CA ASP A 50 -2.43 -2.08 -3.57
C ASP A 50 -3.68 -1.22 -3.73
N THR A 51 -4.60 -1.67 -4.59
CA THR A 51 -5.79 -0.91 -5.00
C THR A 51 -6.69 -0.57 -3.80
N VAL A 52 -6.86 0.73 -3.54
CA VAL A 52 -7.78 1.26 -2.54
C VAL A 52 -8.82 2.14 -3.23
N ALA A 53 -10.06 1.66 -3.27
CA ALA A 53 -11.19 2.45 -3.74
C ALA A 53 -11.91 3.08 -2.54
N SER A 54 -11.33 4.14 -1.99
CA SER A 54 -12.03 4.96 -1.00
C SER A 54 -12.59 6.21 -1.69
N VAL A 55 -13.89 6.20 -1.98
CA VAL A 55 -14.62 7.46 -2.10
C VAL A 55 -14.72 8.03 -0.70
N VAL A 56 -13.81 8.94 -0.36
CA VAL A 56 -13.98 9.78 0.83
C VAL A 56 -15.25 10.59 0.56
N ASN A 57 -16.35 10.23 1.22
CA ASN A 57 -17.61 10.94 1.08
C ASN A 57 -17.50 12.25 1.87
N ILE A 58 -16.83 13.25 1.28
CA ILE A 58 -16.64 14.60 1.84
C ILE A 58 -18.00 15.33 1.97
N PHE A 59 -19.11 14.76 1.48
CA PHE A 59 -20.46 15.36 1.55
C PHE A 59 -21.54 14.39 2.06
N SER A 60 -21.36 13.79 3.25
CA SER A 60 -22.50 13.16 3.95
C SER A 60 -23.39 14.25 4.58
N LYS A 61 -24.58 14.45 4.00
CA LYS A 61 -25.62 15.42 4.45
C LYS A 61 -26.17 15.18 5.87
N ASN A 62 -25.69 14.17 6.59
CA ASN A 62 -26.20 13.77 7.90
C ASN A 62 -25.18 13.90 9.05
N SER A 63 -23.99 14.47 8.82
CA SER A 63 -23.02 14.76 9.90
C SER A 63 -22.88 16.27 10.10
N PRO A 64 -23.25 16.84 11.26
CA PRO A 64 -23.11 18.28 11.54
C PRO A 64 -21.65 18.77 11.56
N LEU A 65 -20.68 17.85 11.50
CA LEU A 65 -19.23 18.10 11.49
C LEU A 65 -18.50 17.44 10.29
N GLY A 66 -19.24 16.92 9.30
CA GLY A 66 -18.76 16.79 7.91
C GLY A 66 -17.51 15.95 7.64
N LEU A 67 -17.31 14.81 8.28
CA LEU A 67 -16.41 13.74 7.78
C LEU A 67 -17.04 12.39 8.08
N ASP A 68 -17.64 11.77 7.07
CA ASP A 68 -18.07 10.37 7.11
C ASP A 68 -17.01 9.55 6.37
N LEU A 69 -16.05 9.03 7.13
CA LEU A 69 -14.93 8.23 6.63
C LEU A 69 -15.27 6.74 6.56
N ASN A 70 -16.54 6.37 6.74
CA ASN A 70 -16.98 4.99 6.66
C ASN A 70 -17.06 4.56 5.18
N THR A 71 -15.95 4.10 4.61
CA THR A 71 -15.84 3.63 3.23
C THR A 71 -16.31 2.18 3.08
N HIS A 72 -17.46 1.82 3.66
CA HIS A 72 -17.79 0.40 3.80
C HIS A 72 -18.50 -0.25 2.62
N THR A 73 -19.02 0.48 1.64
CA THR A 73 -19.72 -0.16 0.50
C THR A 73 -19.89 0.72 -0.74
N ASP A 74 -19.47 1.98 -0.73
CA ASP A 74 -19.76 2.91 -1.83
C ASP A 74 -18.46 3.31 -2.54
N ASN A 75 -18.08 2.52 -3.55
CA ASN A 75 -16.98 2.85 -4.45
C ASN A 75 -17.35 3.98 -5.43
N GLY A 76 -18.53 4.61 -5.27
CA GLY A 76 -19.09 5.54 -6.25
C GLY A 76 -19.23 4.87 -7.62
N ASP A 77 -19.13 5.68 -8.68
CA ASP A 77 -19.16 5.20 -10.07
C ASP A 77 -17.82 4.61 -10.56
N VAL A 78 -16.87 4.31 -9.66
CA VAL A 78 -15.54 3.80 -10.05
C VAL A 78 -15.65 2.33 -10.44
N ARG A 79 -15.41 2.05 -11.73
CA ARG A 79 -15.37 0.69 -12.27
C ARG A 79 -14.01 0.04 -12.00
N LEU A 80 -13.96 -0.80 -10.96
CA LEU A 80 -12.76 -1.57 -10.59
C LEU A 80 -12.66 -2.91 -11.30
N TRP A 81 -13.78 -3.43 -11.80
CA TRP A 81 -13.81 -4.71 -12.48
C TRP A 81 -13.12 -4.59 -13.85
N ILE A 82 -12.14 -5.46 -14.08
CA ILE A 82 -11.36 -5.50 -15.32
C ILE A 82 -11.86 -6.67 -16.15
N ASP A 83 -12.24 -6.42 -17.41
CA ASP A 83 -12.69 -7.48 -18.31
C ASP A 83 -11.55 -8.44 -18.69
N PRO A 84 -11.57 -9.71 -18.23
CA PRO A 84 -10.52 -10.68 -18.55
C PRO A 84 -10.44 -11.00 -20.05
N ARG A 85 -11.46 -10.66 -20.84
CA ARG A 85 -11.45 -10.83 -22.30
C ARG A 85 -10.68 -9.73 -23.04
N ARG A 86 -10.46 -8.59 -22.37
CA ARG A 86 -9.89 -7.37 -22.97
C ARG A 86 -8.57 -6.96 -22.37
N VAL A 87 -8.18 -7.60 -21.27
CA VAL A 87 -6.90 -7.42 -20.60
C VAL A 87 -6.15 -8.74 -20.63
N ARG A 88 -5.01 -8.76 -21.33
CA ARG A 88 -4.24 -10.01 -21.51
C ARG A 88 -3.57 -10.44 -20.23
N HIS A 89 -3.03 -9.52 -19.44
CA HIS A 89 -2.45 -9.83 -18.14
C HIS A 89 -2.76 -8.76 -17.11
N ALA A 90 -3.16 -9.16 -15.90
CA ALA A 90 -3.36 -8.24 -14.79
C ALA A 90 -2.59 -8.74 -13.57
N ILE A 91 -1.64 -7.95 -13.08
CA ILE A 91 -0.80 -8.27 -11.93
C ILE A 91 -1.08 -7.26 -10.83
N HIS A 92 -1.52 -7.74 -9.68
CA HIS A 92 -1.80 -6.91 -8.53
C HIS A 92 -0.85 -7.23 -7.38
N LEU A 93 -0.05 -6.24 -6.96
CA LEU A 93 0.81 -6.36 -5.79
C LEU A 93 0.10 -5.71 -4.61
N THR A 94 -0.21 -6.48 -3.57
CA THR A 94 -1.01 -6.03 -2.42
C THR A 94 -0.19 -6.05 -1.14
N ALA A 95 -0.50 -5.11 -0.25
CA ALA A 95 0.13 -5.04 1.06
C ALA A 95 -0.39 -6.15 1.99
N ASP A 96 0.52 -6.75 2.76
CA ASP A 96 0.20 -7.70 3.81
C ASP A 96 -0.82 -7.07 4.77
N PRO A 97 -1.99 -7.72 4.97
CA PRO A 97 -3.10 -7.11 5.69
C PRO A 97 -2.83 -6.93 7.18
N THR A 98 -1.77 -7.54 7.72
CA THR A 98 -1.36 -7.36 9.13
C THR A 98 -0.33 -6.23 9.30
N ILE A 99 0.23 -5.70 8.21
CA ILE A 99 1.14 -4.54 8.21
C ILE A 99 0.35 -3.30 7.77
N GLU A 100 -0.26 -3.33 6.59
CA GLU A 100 -1.25 -2.33 6.21
C GLU A 100 -2.55 -2.69 6.91
N CYS A 101 -2.90 -1.97 7.96
CA CYS A 101 -4.08 -2.27 8.78
C CYS A 101 -5.01 -1.06 8.96
N ARG A 102 -4.78 0.05 8.22
CA ARG A 102 -5.60 1.25 8.33
C ARG A 102 -7.01 1.02 7.82
N ASP A 103 -7.98 1.58 8.53
CA ASP A 103 -9.40 1.50 8.21
C ASP A 103 -9.73 2.04 6.80
N ASN A 104 -9.21 3.23 6.49
CA ASN A 104 -9.47 3.92 5.22
C ASN A 104 -8.65 3.38 4.02
N PHE A 105 -7.84 2.34 4.22
CA PHE A 105 -7.00 1.72 3.17
C PHE A 105 -7.48 0.32 2.82
N SER A 106 -8.80 0.10 2.87
CA SER A 106 -9.41 -1.18 2.53
C SER A 106 -9.04 -1.65 1.12
N LEU A 107 -8.54 -2.89 1.03
CA LEU A 107 -8.11 -3.48 -0.24
C LEU A 107 -9.30 -3.81 -1.13
N ASN A 108 -9.22 -3.45 -2.41
CA ASN A 108 -10.09 -3.99 -3.43
C ASN A 108 -9.29 -5.04 -4.21
N HIS A 109 -9.72 -6.30 -4.10
CA HIS A 109 -9.05 -7.41 -4.76
C HIS A 109 -9.21 -7.34 -6.27
N LEU A 110 -8.32 -8.00 -7.01
CA LEU A 110 -8.53 -8.26 -8.43
C LEU A 110 -9.74 -9.19 -8.63
N ASN A 111 -10.52 -8.99 -9.70
CA ASN A 111 -11.83 -9.63 -9.90
C ASN A 111 -11.81 -11.14 -10.16
N SER A 112 -10.70 -11.70 -10.63
CA SER A 112 -10.52 -13.15 -10.69
C SER A 112 -9.05 -13.47 -10.57
N THR A 113 -8.69 -14.37 -9.65
CA THR A 113 -7.36 -14.99 -9.58
C THR A 113 -7.37 -16.44 -10.08
N ASP A 114 -8.54 -16.91 -10.52
CA ASP A 114 -8.73 -18.27 -11.05
C ASP A 114 -8.45 -18.32 -12.56
N GLU A 115 -8.38 -17.16 -13.22
CA GLU A 115 -7.92 -17.02 -14.60
C GLU A 115 -6.39 -17.11 -14.64
N GLU A 116 -5.84 -17.88 -15.59
CA GLU A 116 -4.40 -18.11 -15.69
C GLU A 116 -3.57 -16.83 -15.92
N HIS A 117 -4.20 -15.74 -16.35
CA HIS A 117 -3.53 -14.49 -16.71
C HIS A 117 -3.71 -13.35 -15.70
N PHE A 118 -4.49 -13.56 -14.64
CA PHE A 118 -4.70 -12.58 -13.57
C PHE A 118 -4.06 -13.09 -12.28
N HIS A 119 -3.15 -12.31 -11.70
CA HIS A 119 -2.38 -12.73 -10.54
C HIS A 119 -2.33 -11.66 -9.45
N GLU A 120 -2.59 -12.08 -8.22
CA GLU A 120 -2.46 -11.24 -7.04
C GLU A 120 -1.39 -11.76 -6.08
N PHE A 121 -0.44 -10.90 -5.74
CA PHE A 121 0.62 -11.18 -4.76
C PHE A 121 0.29 -10.45 -3.46
N VAL A 122 0.27 -11.17 -2.35
CA VAL A 122 0.28 -10.56 -1.00
C VAL A 122 1.73 -10.47 -0.55
N LEU A 123 2.20 -9.24 -0.35
CA LEU A 123 3.60 -8.91 -0.15
C LEU A 123 3.82 -8.21 1.20
N PRO A 124 4.93 -8.48 1.89
CA PRO A 124 5.21 -7.85 3.18
C PRO A 124 5.46 -6.34 3.01
N GLY A 125 4.75 -5.50 3.77
CA GLY A 125 4.90 -4.05 3.74
C GLY A 125 3.56 -3.33 3.86
N ALA A 126 3.59 -2.04 4.16
CA ALA A 126 2.43 -1.16 4.12
C ALA A 126 2.12 -0.67 2.69
N HIS A 127 1.00 0.05 2.49
CA HIS A 127 0.56 0.53 1.18
C HIS A 127 1.67 1.18 0.33
N SER A 128 2.41 2.14 0.89
CA SER A 128 3.48 2.85 0.19
C SER A 128 4.83 2.11 0.24
N ASP A 129 4.96 1.05 1.03
CA ASP A 129 6.07 0.10 0.86
C ASP A 129 5.88 -0.73 -0.41
N ILE A 130 4.63 -1.00 -0.79
CA ILE A 130 4.28 -1.70 -2.03
C ILE A 130 4.39 -0.76 -3.24
N GLY A 131 3.66 0.36 -3.20
CA GLY A 131 3.55 1.28 -4.35
C GLY A 131 4.69 2.30 -4.48
N GLY A 132 5.52 2.45 -3.46
CA GLY A 132 6.48 3.55 -3.36
C GLY A 132 5.88 4.82 -2.75
N GLY A 133 6.74 5.68 -2.22
CA GLY A 133 6.36 6.93 -1.56
C GLY A 133 7.15 7.23 -0.28
N TYR A 134 7.80 6.22 0.28
CA TYR A 134 8.77 6.41 1.36
C TYR A 134 10.16 6.74 0.83
N HIS A 135 10.88 7.54 1.59
CA HIS A 135 12.21 7.98 1.21
C HIS A 135 13.27 6.93 1.55
N SER A 136 14.28 6.83 0.69
CA SER A 136 15.51 6.09 0.96
C SER A 136 16.64 7.08 1.18
N ARG A 137 17.57 6.79 2.11
CA ARG A 137 18.77 7.64 2.28
C ARG A 137 19.57 7.80 0.99
N LEU A 138 19.55 6.79 0.11
CA LEU A 138 20.25 6.82 -1.18
C LEU A 138 19.69 7.86 -2.15
N SER A 139 18.48 8.37 -1.88
CA SER A 139 17.85 9.41 -2.70
C SER A 139 18.39 10.81 -2.39
N PHE A 140 19.25 10.97 -1.38
CA PHE A 140 19.79 12.28 -0.97
C PHE A 140 21.31 12.30 -1.09
N ASP A 141 21.87 13.48 -1.40
CA ASP A 141 23.32 13.66 -1.52
C ASP A 141 24.07 13.60 -0.18
N ASN A 142 23.36 13.83 0.93
CA ASN A 142 23.93 13.77 2.27
C ASN A 142 23.44 12.49 2.99
N PRO A 143 24.29 11.46 3.14
CA PRO A 143 23.91 10.21 3.80
C PRO A 143 23.65 10.38 5.31
N ASP A 144 24.16 11.46 5.92
CA ASP A 144 23.92 11.80 7.33
C ASP A 144 22.58 12.53 7.52
N TYR A 145 21.86 12.86 6.44
CA TYR A 145 20.53 13.46 6.52
C TYR A 145 19.47 12.39 6.80
N LEU A 146 19.30 12.07 8.08
CA LEU A 146 18.40 11.00 8.54
C LEU A 146 16.92 11.42 8.65
N LEU A 147 16.58 12.72 8.58
CA LEU A 147 15.20 13.18 8.75
C LEU A 147 14.19 12.50 7.79
N PRO A 148 14.49 12.26 6.51
CA PRO A 148 13.55 11.62 5.59
C PRO A 148 13.25 10.15 5.93
N VAL A 149 14.14 9.49 6.65
CA VAL A 149 14.02 8.07 7.05
C VAL A 149 13.72 7.90 8.54
N LEU A 150 13.61 9.01 9.29
CA LEU A 150 13.21 8.98 10.69
C LEU A 150 11.69 8.94 10.76
N GLU A 151 11.16 7.73 10.95
CA GLU A 151 9.76 7.52 11.26
C GLU A 151 9.50 7.94 12.71
N LYS A 152 8.59 8.91 12.92
CA LYS A 152 8.00 9.22 14.23
C LYS A 152 6.48 9.27 14.09
N LYS A 153 5.82 8.14 14.35
CA LYS A 153 4.37 7.99 14.16
C LYS A 153 3.65 7.88 15.49
N LEU A 154 2.62 8.71 15.68
CA LEU A 154 1.73 8.62 16.85
C LEU A 154 0.81 7.41 16.67
N VAL A 155 1.06 6.33 17.40
CA VAL A 155 0.28 5.09 17.29
C VAL A 155 -0.89 5.04 18.25
N LYS A 156 -0.76 5.71 19.42
CA LYS A 156 -1.86 5.79 20.38
C LYS A 156 -1.85 7.07 21.20
N ARG A 157 -3.03 7.67 21.36
CA ARG A 157 -3.29 8.71 22.35
C ARG A 157 -4.37 8.23 23.31
N VAL A 158 -4.15 8.47 24.60
CA VAL A 158 -5.14 8.20 25.64
C VAL A 158 -5.32 9.47 26.46
N SER A 159 -6.56 9.91 26.64
CA SER A 159 -6.88 11.07 27.46
C SER A 159 -7.95 10.72 28.48
N ARG A 160 -7.74 11.16 29.73
CA ARG A 160 -8.72 10.94 30.80
C ARG A 160 -8.77 12.15 31.73
N THR A 161 -9.98 12.52 32.15
CA THR A 161 -10.21 13.59 33.10
C THR A 161 -10.02 13.11 34.54
N PHE A 162 -9.56 14.02 35.39
CA PHE A 162 -9.43 13.87 36.84
C PHE A 162 -10.11 15.05 37.51
N SER A 163 -10.46 14.93 38.79
CA SER A 163 -11.09 15.98 39.61
C SER A 163 -10.85 15.70 41.09
N ASP A 164 -11.38 16.52 42.00
CA ASP A 164 -11.29 16.25 43.44
C ASP A 164 -11.85 14.86 43.83
N ARG A 165 -12.79 14.34 43.03
CA ARG A 165 -13.37 13.00 43.18
C ARG A 165 -12.50 11.89 42.55
N TRP A 166 -11.65 12.24 41.59
CA TRP A 166 -10.82 11.31 40.83
C TRP A 166 -9.34 11.72 40.89
N ASP A 167 -8.56 10.99 41.70
CA ASP A 167 -7.14 11.25 41.90
C ASP A 167 -6.33 11.34 40.58
N GLU A 168 -5.61 12.44 40.41
CA GLU A 168 -4.68 12.69 39.30
C GLU A 168 -3.67 11.55 39.14
N LYS A 169 -3.14 11.02 40.26
CA LYS A 169 -2.16 9.93 40.25
C LYS A 169 -2.76 8.65 39.68
N LYS A 170 -3.99 8.30 40.07
CA LYS A 170 -4.71 7.15 39.50
C LYS A 170 -5.01 7.36 38.02
N THR A 171 -5.33 8.60 37.63
CA THR A 171 -5.57 8.95 36.22
C THR A 171 -4.31 8.79 35.37
N LYS A 172 -3.15 9.25 35.86
CA LYS A 172 -1.85 9.01 35.21
C LYS A 172 -1.56 7.52 35.04
N GLN A 173 -1.74 6.73 36.10
CA GLN A 173 -1.50 5.28 36.03
C GLN A 173 -2.43 4.60 35.02
N TYR A 174 -3.71 5.00 34.96
CA TYR A 174 -4.64 4.48 33.98
C TYR A 174 -4.19 4.78 32.55
N VAL A 175 -3.82 6.04 32.27
CA VAL A 175 -3.33 6.45 30.93
C VAL A 175 -2.11 5.62 30.53
N LEU A 176 -1.13 5.45 31.42
CA LEU A 176 0.05 4.63 31.17
C LEU A 176 -0.31 3.16 30.90
N ASN A 177 -1.21 2.57 31.69
CA ASN A 177 -1.64 1.19 31.51
C ASN A 177 -2.36 0.98 30.16
N GLU A 178 -3.14 1.95 29.69
CA GLU A 178 -3.82 1.85 28.38
C GLU A 178 -2.84 1.98 27.21
N LEU A 179 -1.81 2.84 27.33
CA LEU A 179 -0.74 2.91 26.33
C LEU A 179 0.05 1.60 26.28
N GLU A 180 0.38 1.03 27.44
CA GLU A 180 1.11 -0.25 27.51
C GLU A 180 0.29 -1.41 26.92
N LYS A 181 -1.03 -1.45 27.17
CA LYS A 181 -1.92 -2.44 26.54
C LYS A 181 -1.91 -2.35 25.02
N TYR A 182 -1.86 -1.14 24.47
CA TYR A 182 -1.76 -0.95 23.01
C TYR A 182 -0.40 -1.43 22.52
N LYS A 183 0.71 -1.00 23.15
CA LYS A 183 2.07 -1.41 22.81
C LYS A 183 2.22 -2.93 22.73
N VAL A 184 1.73 -3.65 23.75
CA VAL A 184 1.80 -5.13 23.79
C VAL A 184 1.05 -5.74 22.61
N ARG A 185 -0.16 -5.25 22.28
CA ARG A 185 -0.94 -5.77 21.15
C ARG A 185 -0.26 -5.52 19.82
N ASP A 186 0.24 -4.31 19.64
CA ASP A 186 0.87 -3.90 18.40
C ASP A 186 2.19 -4.64 18.17
N SER A 187 2.96 -4.89 19.24
CA SER A 187 4.19 -5.70 19.19
C SER A 187 3.94 -7.16 18.78
N LEU A 188 2.72 -7.71 18.95
CA LEU A 188 2.39 -9.06 18.45
C LEU A 188 2.45 -9.16 16.91
N THR A 189 2.41 -8.03 16.20
CA THR A 189 2.55 -8.00 14.73
C THR A 189 4.02 -8.01 14.27
N GLY A 190 4.97 -7.98 15.21
CA GLY A 190 6.41 -8.08 14.94
C GLY A 190 7.19 -6.78 15.16
N TRP A 191 6.53 -5.69 15.54
CA TRP A 191 7.21 -4.43 15.90
C TRP A 191 8.10 -4.59 17.14
N LYS A 192 9.26 -3.94 17.13
CA LYS A 192 10.23 -4.05 18.23
C LYS A 192 9.78 -3.19 19.41
N GLU A 193 9.78 -3.76 20.61
CA GLU A 193 9.35 -3.05 21.82
C GLU A 193 10.19 -1.79 22.13
N GLU A 194 11.46 -1.78 21.69
CA GLU A 194 12.42 -0.70 21.87
C GLU A 194 12.14 0.51 20.96
N ASP A 195 11.38 0.35 19.87
CA ASP A 195 10.99 1.45 18.98
C ASP A 195 9.91 2.34 19.61
N TYR A 196 9.25 1.87 20.67
CA TYR A 196 8.13 2.59 21.29
C TYR A 196 8.59 3.62 22.32
N VAL A 197 8.10 4.85 22.19
CA VAL A 197 8.38 5.97 23.07
C VAL A 197 7.07 6.53 23.62
N ILE A 198 6.94 6.53 24.95
CA ILE A 198 5.88 7.28 25.63
C ILE A 198 6.42 8.68 25.93
N GLU A 199 5.80 9.71 25.34
CA GLU A 199 6.15 11.09 25.68
C GLU A 199 5.69 11.46 27.09
N PRO A 200 6.33 12.45 27.75
CA PRO A 200 5.88 12.95 29.05
C PRO A 200 4.38 13.28 29.03
N LEU A 201 3.66 12.82 30.06
CA LEU A 201 2.21 13.02 30.15
C LEU A 201 1.88 14.52 30.17
N GLU A 202 1.01 14.95 29.27
CA GLU A 202 0.46 16.31 29.26
C GLU A 202 -0.64 16.42 30.31
N ILE A 203 -0.56 17.44 31.17
CA ILE A 203 -1.57 17.73 32.19
C ILE A 203 -2.12 19.11 31.91
N ARG A 204 -3.41 19.20 31.64
CA ARG A 204 -4.12 20.47 31.46
C ARG A 204 -5.14 20.64 32.56
N GLN A 205 -5.04 21.74 33.31
CA GLN A 205 -6.05 22.11 34.29
C GLN A 205 -7.26 22.70 33.56
N GLU A 206 -8.47 22.24 33.89
CA GLU A 206 -9.72 22.70 33.28
C GLU A 206 -10.54 23.48 34.32
N GLY A 207 -10.50 24.82 34.23
CA GLY A 207 -11.23 25.70 35.14
C GLY A 207 -10.52 25.98 36.47
N LYS A 208 -11.15 26.82 37.30
CA LYS A 208 -10.53 27.30 38.55
C LYS A 208 -10.52 26.27 39.70
N ASN A 209 -11.43 25.30 39.73
CA ASN A 209 -11.72 24.55 40.97
C ASN A 209 -12.21 23.08 40.84
N ASP A 210 -12.12 22.36 39.72
CA ASP A 210 -12.72 21.00 39.68
C ASP A 210 -12.05 19.97 38.75
N GLY A 211 -10.73 20.09 38.58
CA GLY A 211 -9.92 19.05 37.94
C GLY A 211 -9.29 19.43 36.61
N GLY A 212 -8.88 18.40 35.87
CA GLY A 212 -8.13 18.56 34.63
C GLY A 212 -8.13 17.31 33.77
N ARG A 213 -7.26 17.30 32.77
CA ARG A 213 -7.09 16.20 31.82
C ARG A 213 -5.64 15.77 31.78
N VAL A 214 -5.42 14.46 31.89
CA VAL A 214 -4.15 13.81 31.60
C VAL A 214 -4.22 13.23 30.19
N THR A 215 -3.25 13.57 29.35
CA THR A 215 -3.10 13.02 28.00
C THR A 215 -1.74 12.35 27.89
N GLY A 216 -1.74 11.09 27.48
CA GLY A 216 -0.53 10.34 27.13
C GLY A 216 -0.50 10.04 25.64
N LYS A 217 0.71 10.02 25.09
CA LYS A 217 0.98 9.74 23.67
C LYS A 217 2.07 8.68 23.57
N LEU A 218 1.78 7.64 22.80
CA LEU A 218 2.70 6.58 22.44
C LEU A 218 3.07 6.75 20.97
N TYR A 219 4.36 6.87 20.72
CA TYR A 219 4.94 6.92 19.39
C TYR A 219 5.72 5.64 19.10
N ILE A 220 5.76 5.25 17.83
CA ILE A 220 6.86 4.43 17.31
C ILE A 220 7.87 5.39 16.67
N GLN A 221 9.14 5.29 17.06
CA GLN A 221 10.21 6.16 16.61
C GLN A 221 11.46 5.36 16.25
N ARG A 222 11.83 5.39 14.96
CA ARG A 222 12.91 4.55 14.43
C ARG A 222 13.39 5.02 13.06
N GLN A 223 14.51 4.49 12.61
CA GLN A 223 15.00 4.67 11.25
C GLN A 223 14.48 3.55 10.35
N VAL A 224 13.80 3.92 9.26
CA VAL A 224 13.17 3.00 8.30
C VAL A 224 13.56 3.41 6.88
N GLU A 225 14.01 2.47 6.06
CA GLU A 225 14.39 2.75 4.67
C GLU A 225 13.21 2.51 3.72
N GLY A 226 12.95 3.46 2.81
CA GLY A 226 12.00 3.33 1.70
C GLY A 226 12.44 2.38 0.57
N ASP A 227 13.45 1.54 0.80
CA ASP A 227 14.07 0.67 -0.20
C ASP A 227 13.18 -0.53 -0.57
N LEU A 228 12.19 -0.89 0.25
CA LEU A 228 11.33 -2.05 0.01
C LEU A 228 10.52 -1.94 -1.29
N SER A 229 10.04 -0.74 -1.61
CA SER A 229 9.30 -0.48 -2.86
C SER A 229 10.12 -0.80 -4.12
N ARG A 230 11.45 -0.73 -4.05
CA ARG A 230 12.33 -1.05 -5.18
C ARG A 230 12.38 -2.55 -5.49
N LEU A 231 12.08 -3.41 -4.51
CA LEU A 231 11.90 -4.85 -4.73
C LEU A 231 10.63 -5.11 -5.54
N TYR A 232 9.54 -4.44 -5.17
CA TYR A 232 8.24 -4.64 -5.82
C TYR A 232 8.16 -3.96 -7.17
N LEU A 233 8.88 -2.85 -7.36
CA LEU A 233 9.11 -2.27 -8.67
C LEU A 233 9.82 -3.25 -9.60
N ARG A 234 10.87 -3.95 -9.14
CA ARG A 234 11.58 -4.99 -9.92
C ARG A 234 10.69 -6.18 -10.25
N LEU A 235 9.85 -6.61 -9.30
CA LEU A 235 8.86 -7.66 -9.53
C LEU A 235 7.89 -7.25 -10.65
N MET A 236 7.27 -6.07 -10.53
CA MET A 236 6.32 -5.58 -11.53
C MET A 236 6.99 -5.37 -12.89
N TYR A 237 8.18 -4.77 -12.90
CA TYR A 237 8.97 -4.54 -14.10
C TYR A 237 9.25 -5.86 -14.83
N GLY A 238 9.76 -6.87 -14.13
CA GLY A 238 10.14 -8.14 -14.76
C GLY A 238 8.93 -8.88 -15.33
N LEU A 239 7.79 -8.83 -14.64
CA LEU A 239 6.54 -9.42 -15.14
C LEU A 239 5.97 -8.64 -16.33
N ALA A 240 6.08 -7.31 -16.33
CA ALA A 240 5.68 -6.47 -17.46
C ALA A 240 6.54 -6.76 -18.70
N GLU A 241 7.86 -6.83 -18.55
CA GLU A 241 8.79 -7.18 -19.62
C GLU A 241 8.52 -8.61 -20.15
N PHE A 242 8.33 -9.59 -19.26
CA PHE A 242 7.98 -10.96 -19.64
C PHE A 242 6.70 -11.04 -20.50
N HIS A 243 5.69 -10.22 -20.18
CA HIS A 243 4.42 -10.13 -20.92
C HIS A 243 4.45 -9.14 -22.10
N GLY A 244 5.64 -8.74 -22.55
CA GLY A 244 5.81 -8.00 -23.80
C GLY A 244 5.45 -6.52 -23.73
N VAL A 245 5.37 -5.92 -22.53
CA VAL A 245 5.36 -4.46 -22.43
C VAL A 245 6.65 -3.93 -23.06
N PRO A 246 6.60 -2.91 -23.95
CA PRO A 246 7.76 -2.45 -24.72
C PRO A 246 8.73 -1.63 -23.84
N MET A 247 9.36 -2.32 -22.89
CA MET A 247 10.33 -1.83 -21.94
C MET A 247 11.42 -2.89 -21.81
N SER A 248 12.68 -2.48 -21.81
CA SER A 248 13.81 -3.38 -21.60
C SER A 248 14.97 -2.64 -20.94
N ASP A 249 15.77 -3.38 -20.18
CA ASP A 249 16.99 -2.93 -19.52
C ASP A 249 18.13 -3.92 -19.83
N GLU A 250 18.14 -4.48 -21.04
CA GLU A 250 19.21 -5.39 -21.51
C GLU A 250 20.59 -4.70 -21.57
N ASN A 251 20.62 -3.38 -21.68
CA ASN A 251 21.82 -2.55 -21.63
C ASN A 251 22.25 -2.17 -20.20
N SER A 252 21.52 -2.64 -19.17
CA SER A 252 21.80 -2.37 -17.76
C SER A 252 21.84 -0.87 -17.40
N GLU A 253 21.07 -0.03 -18.10
CA GLU A 253 21.04 1.42 -17.90
C GLU A 253 20.25 1.84 -16.65
N VAL A 254 19.37 0.97 -16.14
CA VAL A 254 18.50 1.26 -14.98
C VAL A 254 18.98 0.51 -13.73
N TRP A 255 19.06 -0.82 -13.79
CA TRP A 255 19.23 -1.62 -12.56
C TRP A 255 20.67 -1.70 -12.04
N GLU A 256 21.66 -1.55 -12.92
CA GLU A 256 23.10 -1.62 -12.56
C GLU A 256 23.80 -0.26 -12.62
N ASN A 257 23.11 0.76 -13.15
CA ASN A 257 23.66 2.10 -13.28
C ASN A 257 23.70 2.82 -11.93
N LYS A 258 24.92 3.07 -11.43
CA LYS A 258 25.15 3.74 -10.15
C LYS A 258 24.60 5.17 -10.08
N ASP A 259 24.45 5.83 -11.23
CA ASP A 259 23.88 7.17 -11.30
C ASP A 259 22.35 7.15 -11.15
N MET A 260 21.71 6.01 -11.34
CA MET A 260 20.26 5.79 -11.18
C MET A 260 19.89 5.49 -9.71
N ARG A 261 20.25 6.41 -8.80
CA ARG A 261 20.15 6.25 -7.33
C ARG A 261 18.74 5.89 -6.83
N HIS A 262 17.69 6.26 -7.54
CA HIS A 262 16.31 5.93 -7.18
C HIS A 262 15.96 4.45 -7.38
N TYR A 263 16.71 3.72 -8.20
CA TYR A 263 16.49 2.32 -8.53
C TYR A 263 17.49 1.38 -7.85
N ASN A 264 18.68 1.89 -7.51
CA ASN A 264 19.75 1.11 -6.90
C ASN A 264 19.37 0.54 -5.53
N ILE A 265 19.97 -0.60 -5.18
CA ILE A 265 19.79 -1.26 -3.88
C ILE A 265 21.16 -1.35 -3.20
N GLU A 266 21.25 -0.90 -1.96
CA GLU A 266 22.39 -1.22 -1.11
C GLU A 266 22.10 -2.45 -0.25
N ASP A 267 23.12 -3.31 -0.12
CA ASP A 267 22.94 -4.59 0.55
C ASP A 267 23.10 -4.47 2.07
N TYR A 268 23.87 -3.50 2.58
CA TYR A 268 24.20 -3.32 4.02
C TYR A 268 24.51 -4.63 4.79
N GLY A 269 25.00 -5.68 4.12
CA GLY A 269 25.23 -7.01 4.69
C GLY A 269 23.97 -7.86 4.97
N SER A 270 22.80 -7.41 4.53
CA SER A 270 21.49 -8.00 4.78
C SER A 270 21.05 -9.09 3.81
N GLY A 271 21.66 -9.16 2.62
CA GLY A 271 21.21 -10.03 1.52
C GLY A 271 20.01 -9.47 0.75
N PHE A 272 19.52 -8.27 1.08
CA PHE A 272 18.42 -7.61 0.40
C PHE A 272 18.71 -7.38 -1.09
N ALA A 273 19.94 -7.01 -1.46
CA ALA A 273 20.32 -6.83 -2.87
C ALA A 273 20.22 -8.15 -3.65
N LYS A 274 20.63 -9.28 -3.04
CA LYS A 274 20.52 -10.61 -3.65
C LYS A 274 19.06 -11.03 -3.84
N ILE A 275 18.20 -10.69 -2.90
CA ILE A 275 16.75 -10.94 -3.02
C ILE A 275 16.17 -10.13 -4.17
N ASN A 276 16.52 -8.85 -4.29
CA ASN A 276 16.10 -7.99 -5.40
C ASN A 276 16.50 -8.55 -6.76
N GLN A 277 17.77 -8.93 -6.90
CA GLN A 277 18.29 -9.51 -8.15
C GLN A 277 17.56 -10.81 -8.50
N SER A 278 17.43 -11.72 -7.52
CA SER A 278 16.74 -12.99 -7.71
C SER A 278 15.27 -12.79 -8.08
N VAL A 279 14.56 -11.83 -7.48
CA VAL A 279 13.16 -11.54 -7.83
C VAL A 279 13.04 -10.98 -9.23
N LEU A 280 13.93 -10.06 -9.64
CA LEU A 280 13.96 -9.54 -11.00
C LEU A 280 14.16 -10.66 -12.03
N GLU A 281 15.13 -11.54 -11.81
CA GLU A 281 15.41 -12.67 -12.70
C GLU A 281 14.22 -13.64 -12.81
N LEU A 282 13.63 -14.03 -11.68
CA LEU A 282 12.44 -14.90 -11.67
C LEU A 282 11.25 -14.25 -12.39
N ALA A 283 11.08 -12.93 -12.23
CA ALA A 283 10.01 -12.15 -12.87
C ALA A 283 10.19 -12.05 -14.38
N LYS A 284 11.40 -11.71 -14.86
CA LYS A 284 11.73 -11.70 -16.30
C LYS A 284 11.53 -13.05 -16.98
N ASN A 285 11.63 -14.15 -16.23
CA ASN A 285 11.42 -15.52 -16.71
C ASN A 285 9.98 -16.03 -16.49
N GLY A 286 9.04 -15.19 -16.02
CA GLY A 286 7.64 -15.58 -15.79
C GLY A 286 7.46 -16.68 -14.73
N GLN A 287 8.38 -16.82 -13.77
CA GLN A 287 8.37 -17.92 -12.80
C GLN A 287 7.45 -17.65 -11.61
N TYR A 288 6.14 -17.51 -11.86
CA TYR A 288 5.11 -17.15 -10.88
C TYR A 288 5.12 -18.01 -9.61
N SER A 289 5.20 -19.34 -9.74
CA SER A 289 5.21 -20.25 -8.59
C SER A 289 6.43 -20.02 -7.69
N ALA A 290 7.60 -19.77 -8.30
CA ALA A 290 8.85 -19.51 -7.58
C ALA A 290 8.80 -18.12 -6.90
N LEU A 291 8.26 -17.11 -7.57
CA LEU A 291 8.03 -15.78 -7.01
C LEU A 291 7.12 -15.83 -5.78
N LYS A 292 5.97 -16.51 -5.90
CA LYS A 292 5.01 -16.67 -4.80
C LYS A 292 5.64 -17.42 -3.62
N GLN A 293 6.34 -18.51 -3.89
CA GLN A 293 7.05 -19.26 -2.84
C GLN A 293 8.11 -18.40 -2.15
N LYS A 294 8.87 -17.58 -2.90
CA LYS A 294 9.93 -16.75 -2.33
C LYS A 294 9.37 -15.61 -1.47
N LEU A 295 8.35 -14.91 -1.97
CA LEU A 295 7.85 -13.65 -1.39
C LEU A 295 6.83 -13.84 -0.27
N SER A 296 6.17 -14.99 -0.17
CA SER A 296 5.13 -15.25 0.83
C SER A 296 5.61 -15.97 2.10
N THR A 297 6.92 -16.06 2.34
CA THR A 297 7.44 -16.77 3.52
C THR A 297 7.42 -15.90 4.79
N PRO A 298 7.01 -16.46 5.95
CA PRO A 298 7.12 -15.77 7.24
C PRO A 298 8.57 -15.38 7.59
N GLU A 299 9.55 -16.14 7.13
CA GLU A 299 10.99 -15.87 7.32
C GLU A 299 11.40 -14.58 6.61
N LEU A 300 10.98 -14.39 5.35
CA LEU A 300 11.27 -13.18 4.59
C LEU A 300 10.64 -11.95 5.26
N LYS A 301 9.36 -12.05 5.65
CA LYS A 301 8.66 -10.98 6.38
C LYS A 301 9.40 -10.59 7.65
N ARG A 302 9.82 -11.56 8.47
CA ARG A 302 10.60 -11.32 9.69
C ARG A 302 11.98 -10.70 9.38
N SER A 303 12.62 -11.13 8.31
CA SER A 303 13.90 -10.56 7.86
C SER A 303 13.75 -9.09 7.49
N PHE A 304 12.72 -8.72 6.71
CA PHE A 304 12.48 -7.32 6.33
C PHE A 304 12.08 -6.45 7.52
N MET A 305 11.31 -6.99 8.48
CA MET A 305 11.04 -6.31 9.75
C MET A 305 12.33 -6.05 10.54
N ALA A 306 13.22 -7.03 10.64
CA ALA A 306 14.49 -6.90 11.36
C ALA A 306 15.40 -5.82 10.74
N LEU A 307 15.35 -5.68 9.42
CA LEU A 307 16.05 -4.67 8.63
C LEU A 307 15.39 -3.28 8.64
N ASN A 308 14.27 -3.10 9.34
CA ASN A 308 13.48 -1.86 9.35
C ASN A 308 13.11 -1.40 7.92
N LEU A 309 12.54 -2.31 7.13
CA LEU A 309 12.07 -2.02 5.75
C LEU A 309 10.55 -1.78 5.66
N PHE A 310 9.80 -1.97 6.74
CA PHE A 310 8.37 -1.69 6.78
C PHE A 310 8.12 -0.36 7.44
N HIS A 311 7.15 0.41 6.95
CA HIS A 311 6.69 1.60 7.65
C HIS A 311 5.44 1.28 8.48
N HIS A 312 5.35 1.89 9.66
CA HIS A 312 4.17 1.81 10.50
C HIS A 312 3.10 2.79 10.01
N SER A 313 2.33 2.37 9.01
CA SER A 313 1.39 3.27 8.33
C SER A 313 0.21 3.72 9.20
N SER A 314 -0.26 2.87 10.12
CA SER A 314 -1.38 3.16 11.00
C SER A 314 -1.00 4.06 12.18
N GLY A 315 -1.99 4.75 12.75
CA GLY A 315 -1.81 5.56 13.96
C GLY A 315 -3.11 6.17 14.47
N ASP A 316 -3.01 7.03 15.49
CA ASP A 316 -4.17 7.66 16.15
C ASP A 316 -4.69 8.91 15.42
N ASP A 317 -4.19 9.16 14.21
CA ASP A 317 -4.64 10.24 13.34
C ASP A 317 -5.98 9.90 12.66
N ILE A 318 -6.76 10.93 12.33
CA ILE A 318 -8.06 10.75 11.64
C ILE A 318 -7.82 9.99 10.33
N GLY A 319 -8.55 8.89 10.15
CA GLY A 319 -8.47 8.04 8.96
C GLY A 319 -7.23 7.13 8.87
N MET A 320 -6.40 7.09 9.91
CA MET A 320 -5.20 6.23 9.97
C MET A 320 -5.32 5.15 11.05
N SER A 321 -6.44 5.10 11.76
CA SER A 321 -6.70 4.11 12.82
C SER A 321 -6.55 2.68 12.29
N PRO A 322 -5.88 1.78 13.03
CA PRO A 322 -5.80 0.39 12.65
C PRO A 322 -7.11 -0.36 12.97
N LEU A 323 -7.46 -1.32 12.12
CA LEU A 323 -8.59 -2.22 12.30
C LEU A 323 -8.19 -3.43 13.16
N TRP A 324 -8.94 -3.69 14.23
CA TRP A 324 -8.71 -4.82 15.13
C TRP A 324 -9.62 -6.00 14.78
N ASP A 325 -9.03 -7.12 14.36
CA ASP A 325 -9.73 -8.37 14.17
C ASP A 325 -9.90 -9.08 15.53
N LYS A 326 -11.16 -9.12 16.00
CA LYS A 326 -11.49 -9.75 17.29
C LYS A 326 -11.33 -11.27 17.27
N LYS A 327 -11.44 -11.90 16.10
CA LYS A 327 -11.40 -13.36 15.96
C LYS A 327 -9.96 -13.85 15.91
N GLU A 328 -9.13 -13.19 15.11
CA GLU A 328 -7.72 -13.54 14.94
C GLU A 328 -6.80 -12.87 15.99
N HIS A 329 -7.37 -12.00 16.83
CA HIS A 329 -6.66 -11.27 17.89
C HIS A 329 -5.44 -10.47 17.39
N CYS A 330 -5.55 -9.86 16.22
CA CYS A 330 -4.50 -9.08 15.59
C CYS A 330 -5.06 -7.85 14.86
N TYR A 331 -4.19 -6.90 14.49
CA TYR A 331 -4.55 -5.85 13.55
C TYR A 331 -4.61 -6.43 12.14
N LYS A 332 -5.69 -6.13 11.42
CA LYS A 332 -5.91 -6.63 10.06
C LYS A 332 -6.77 -5.68 9.24
N ARG A 333 -6.31 -5.35 8.04
CA ARG A 333 -7.08 -4.58 7.06
C ARG A 333 -8.40 -5.25 6.69
N ALA A 334 -9.40 -4.43 6.39
CA ALA A 334 -10.54 -4.88 5.62
C ALA A 334 -10.15 -5.08 4.14
N SER A 335 -10.79 -6.04 3.50
CA SER A 335 -10.66 -6.25 2.06
C SER A 335 -11.99 -6.70 1.46
N TYR A 336 -12.19 -6.37 0.18
CA TYR A 336 -13.43 -6.59 -0.53
C TYR A 336 -13.17 -7.30 -1.86
N PRO A 337 -13.96 -8.34 -2.20
CA PRO A 337 -13.88 -8.95 -3.52
C PRO A 337 -14.29 -7.92 -4.57
N CYS A 338 -13.67 -7.97 -5.75
CA CYS A 338 -14.13 -7.16 -6.87
C CYS A 338 -15.22 -7.92 -7.63
N GLU A 339 -16.44 -7.39 -7.58
CA GLU A 339 -17.59 -7.90 -8.31
C GLU A 339 -17.77 -7.10 -9.60
N GLN A 340 -18.30 -7.76 -10.64
CA GLN A 340 -18.70 -7.08 -11.85
C GLN A 340 -19.85 -6.12 -11.51
N GLY A 341 -19.59 -4.82 -11.65
CA GLY A 341 -20.61 -3.78 -11.49
C GLY A 341 -21.76 -3.95 -12.47
N LYS A 342 -22.91 -3.35 -12.17
CA LYS A 342 -24.10 -3.37 -13.02
C LYS A 342 -23.93 -2.57 -14.31
#